data_AF-A0A2T6D588-F1
#
_entry.id   AF-A0A2T6D588-F1
#
_cell.length_a   1.000
_cell.length_b   1.000
_cell.length_c   1.000
_cell.angle_alpha   90.00
_cell.angle_beta   90.00
_cell.angle_gamma   90.00
#
_symmetry.space_group_name_H-M   'P 1'
#
loop_
_entity.id
_entity.type
_entity.pdbx_description
1 polymer ?
#
loop_
_entity_poly.entity_id
_entity_poly.type
_entity_poly.pdbx_seq_one_letter_code
_entity_poly.pdbx_strand_id
1 'polypeptide(L)'
;MPVHHLPHEETGMLSTELHCEGGAGHIVTLPPREEAQELYERESLPLPPVPAPFAGAELYHIGRATFATTQHDLDGHADLYDLDRLLTALLSHEIATPVLAYGFGGHGVASQAVHYYAATEHAIVLVQARWGCYLDADDSGGNPQALRDAFAAACEDAAVVVEAAETAAAQGVLPAGQRLVAVDSFRSGKVIAWLDAAPIAADEVDYEEAPPLPWQQSIAPMLVAHARLLKLMKG
;
A
#
# COMPACT_ATOMS: atom_id res chain seq x y z
N MET A 1 24.33 -29.16 59.58
CA MET A 1 22.97 -29.11 59.00
C MET A 1 23.01 -29.89 57.69
N PRO A 2 22.20 -30.94 57.52
CA PRO A 2 22.30 -31.83 56.37
C PRO A 2 21.54 -31.23 55.17
N VAL A 3 22.18 -31.24 54.00
CA VAL A 3 21.59 -30.82 52.73
C VAL A 3 20.84 -32.02 52.17
N HIS A 4 19.51 -31.95 52.13
CA HIS A 4 18.67 -32.95 51.49
C HIS A 4 18.74 -32.77 49.97
N HIS A 5 19.25 -33.78 49.27
CA HIS A 5 19.08 -33.93 47.83
C HIS A 5 17.62 -34.32 47.55
N LEU A 6 16.94 -33.54 46.71
CA LEU A 6 15.66 -33.90 46.11
C LEU A 6 15.93 -34.66 44.78
N PRO A 7 15.16 -35.70 44.46
CA PRO A 7 15.27 -36.41 43.19
C PRO A 7 14.64 -35.61 42.04
N HIS A 8 15.27 -35.68 40.87
CA HIS A 8 14.68 -35.23 39.61
C HIS A 8 13.58 -36.21 39.19
N GLU A 9 12.33 -35.74 39.16
CA GLU A 9 11.23 -36.42 38.47
C GLU A 9 11.28 -36.05 36.98
N GLU A 10 11.47 -37.06 36.13
CA GLU A 10 11.28 -36.96 34.68
C GLU A 10 9.78 -36.83 34.38
N THR A 11 9.35 -35.62 34.01
CA THR A 11 8.02 -35.38 33.47
C THR A 11 7.97 -35.89 32.03
N GLY A 12 7.52 -37.12 31.85
CA GLY A 12 7.16 -37.67 30.54
C GLY A 12 6.01 -36.87 29.94
N MET A 13 6.31 -36.03 28.93
CA MET A 13 5.29 -35.47 28.06
C MET A 13 4.68 -36.59 27.21
N LEU A 14 3.41 -36.88 27.47
CA LEU A 14 2.55 -37.63 26.58
C LEU A 14 2.37 -36.84 25.27
N SER A 15 3.16 -37.18 24.25
CA SER A 15 2.84 -36.84 22.86
C SER A 15 1.50 -37.47 22.51
N THR A 16 0.47 -36.64 22.46
CA THR A 16 -0.81 -37.02 21.85
C THR A 16 -0.63 -36.85 20.35
N GLU A 17 -0.14 -37.90 19.69
CA GLU A 17 -0.15 -37.98 18.24
C GLU A 17 -1.61 -38.08 17.77
N LEU A 18 -2.19 -36.94 17.38
CA LEU A 18 -3.37 -36.91 16.53
C LEU A 18 -3.00 -37.50 15.18
N HIS A 19 -3.25 -38.79 15.01
CA HIS A 19 -3.38 -39.43 13.71
C HIS A 19 -4.60 -38.81 13.00
N CYS A 20 -4.36 -37.80 12.16
CA CYS A 20 -5.30 -37.40 11.12
C CYS A 20 -5.04 -38.29 9.90
N GLU A 21 -5.89 -39.32 9.72
CA GLU A 21 -5.89 -40.15 8.53
C GLU A 21 -6.27 -39.32 7.29
N GLY A 22 -5.32 -39.22 6.35
CA GLY A 22 -5.55 -39.52 4.94
C GLY A 22 -6.76 -38.89 4.23
N GLY A 23 -6.78 -37.57 4.10
CA GLY A 23 -7.47 -36.89 3.00
C GLY A 23 -6.48 -35.99 2.29
N ALA A 24 -6.05 -36.34 1.08
CA ALA A 24 -5.36 -35.41 0.19
C ALA A 24 -6.35 -34.33 -0.23
N GLY A 25 -6.67 -33.42 0.69
CA GLY A 25 -7.45 -32.23 0.40
C GLY A 25 -6.65 -31.41 -0.59
N HIS A 26 -7.10 -31.37 -1.84
CA HIS A 26 -6.65 -30.36 -2.77
C HIS A 26 -6.87 -29.02 -2.09
N ILE A 27 -5.77 -28.34 -1.71
CA ILE A 27 -5.83 -26.95 -1.30
C ILE A 27 -6.25 -26.20 -2.55
N VAL A 28 -7.52 -25.81 -2.61
CA VAL A 28 -8.03 -24.92 -3.64
C VAL A 28 -7.47 -23.54 -3.27
N THR A 29 -6.48 -23.08 -4.03
CA THR A 29 -6.02 -21.69 -3.99
C THR A 29 -6.98 -20.85 -4.79
N LEU A 30 -7.51 -19.77 -4.20
CA LEU A 30 -8.41 -18.89 -4.93
C LEU A 30 -7.59 -18.04 -5.93
N PRO A 31 -8.22 -17.50 -6.99
CA PRO A 31 -7.61 -16.45 -7.77
C PRO A 31 -7.22 -15.26 -6.88
N PRO A 32 -6.09 -14.56 -7.13
CA PRO A 32 -5.59 -13.50 -6.24
C PRO A 32 -6.59 -12.37 -5.99
N ARG A 33 -7.44 -12.04 -6.97
CA ARG A 33 -8.51 -11.05 -6.81
C ARG A 33 -9.61 -11.50 -5.84
N GLU A 34 -9.96 -12.78 -5.85
CA GLU A 34 -10.93 -13.35 -4.91
C GLU A 34 -10.34 -13.42 -3.50
N GLU A 35 -9.07 -13.82 -3.39
CA GLU A 35 -8.33 -13.79 -2.12
C GLU A 35 -8.22 -12.38 -1.52
N ALA A 36 -7.98 -11.38 -2.36
CA ALA A 36 -8.01 -9.98 -1.94
C ALA A 36 -9.40 -9.55 -1.46
N GLN A 37 -10.46 -9.93 -2.18
CA GLN A 37 -11.83 -9.62 -1.77
C GLN A 37 -12.13 -10.19 -0.37
N GLU A 38 -11.85 -11.47 -0.14
CA GLU A 38 -12.07 -12.11 1.16
C GLU A 38 -11.23 -11.47 2.28
N LEU A 39 -9.99 -11.09 1.98
CA LEU A 39 -9.12 -10.39 2.92
C LEU A 39 -9.70 -9.03 3.32
N TYR A 40 -10.11 -8.21 2.37
CA TYR A 40 -10.67 -6.88 2.65
C TYR A 40 -12.01 -6.98 3.38
N GLU A 41 -12.88 -7.93 3.00
CA GLU A 41 -14.14 -8.19 3.71
C GLU A 41 -13.93 -8.59 5.18
N ARG A 42 -12.94 -9.45 5.46
CA ARG A 42 -12.57 -9.81 6.83
C ARG A 42 -12.15 -8.60 7.66
N GLU A 43 -11.45 -7.66 7.03
CA GLU A 43 -11.05 -6.40 7.65
C GLU A 43 -12.17 -5.35 7.68
N SER A 44 -13.36 -5.71 7.18
CA SER A 44 -14.53 -4.82 7.00
C SER A 44 -14.21 -3.57 6.16
N LEU A 45 -13.40 -3.76 5.12
CA LEU A 45 -13.11 -2.78 4.10
C LEU A 45 -13.73 -3.21 2.77
N PRO A 46 -14.16 -2.27 1.92
CA PRO A 46 -14.40 -2.58 0.52
C PRO A 46 -13.07 -2.91 -0.16
N LEU A 47 -13.11 -3.78 -1.18
CA LEU A 47 -11.95 -3.98 -2.06
C LEU A 47 -11.60 -2.63 -2.72
N PRO A 48 -10.31 -2.25 -2.80
CA PRO A 48 -9.94 -0.98 -3.40
C PRO A 48 -10.36 -0.89 -4.88
N PRO A 49 -10.83 0.28 -5.35
CA PRO A 49 -11.23 0.46 -6.73
C PRO A 49 -10.04 0.27 -7.69
N VAL A 50 -10.31 -0.33 -8.85
CA VAL A 50 -9.34 -0.52 -9.92
C VAL A 50 -9.55 0.59 -10.96
N PRO A 51 -8.63 1.56 -11.09
CA PRO A 51 -8.76 2.66 -12.05
C PRO A 51 -8.75 2.15 -13.50
N ALA A 52 -9.36 2.88 -14.42
CA ALA A 52 -9.47 2.51 -15.83
C ALA A 52 -8.16 2.03 -16.51
N PRO A 53 -6.98 2.63 -16.26
CA PRO A 53 -5.71 2.16 -16.83
C PRO A 53 -5.33 0.72 -16.44
N PHE A 54 -5.91 0.19 -15.36
CA PHE A 54 -5.66 -1.16 -14.85
C PHE A 54 -6.84 -2.10 -15.08
N ALA A 55 -7.87 -1.67 -15.83
CA ALA A 55 -9.05 -2.47 -16.09
C ALA A 55 -8.67 -3.77 -16.82
N GLY A 56 -9.05 -4.91 -16.24
CA GLY A 56 -8.71 -6.22 -16.80
C GLY A 56 -7.27 -6.69 -16.56
N ALA A 57 -6.45 -5.91 -15.86
CA ALA A 57 -5.12 -6.36 -15.46
C ALA A 57 -5.22 -7.58 -14.54
N GLU A 58 -4.35 -8.57 -14.80
CA GLU A 58 -4.15 -9.71 -13.91
C GLU A 58 -3.52 -9.23 -12.60
N LEU A 59 -3.88 -9.88 -11.50
CA LEU A 59 -3.37 -9.58 -10.17
C LEU A 59 -2.53 -10.76 -9.71
N TYR A 60 -1.34 -10.49 -9.20
CA TYR A 60 -0.40 -11.47 -8.67
C TYR A 60 -0.20 -11.27 -7.17
N HIS A 61 0.15 -12.35 -6.48
CA HIS A 61 0.67 -12.26 -5.12
C HIS A 61 2.10 -11.72 -5.16
N ILE A 62 2.33 -10.63 -4.43
CA ILE A 62 3.70 -10.12 -4.18
C ILE A 62 4.10 -10.33 -2.71
N GLY A 63 3.19 -10.83 -1.89
CA GLY A 63 3.42 -11.19 -0.50
C GLY A 63 2.20 -11.90 0.09
N ARG A 64 2.21 -12.12 1.40
CA ARG A 64 1.16 -12.92 2.07
C ARG A 64 -0.23 -12.28 2.01
N ALA A 65 -0.29 -10.95 2.04
CA ALA A 65 -1.52 -10.17 2.08
C ALA A 65 -1.46 -8.97 1.13
N THR A 66 -0.59 -9.04 0.13
CA THR A 66 -0.28 -7.97 -0.81
C THR A 66 -0.34 -8.49 -2.24
N PHE A 67 -0.94 -7.65 -3.09
CA PHE A 67 -1.31 -8.00 -4.45
C PHE A 67 -0.91 -6.87 -5.39
N ALA A 68 -0.47 -7.20 -6.60
CA ALA A 68 -0.13 -6.19 -7.60
C ALA A 68 -0.32 -6.67 -9.04
N THR A 69 -0.37 -5.74 -9.99
CA THR A 69 -0.49 -6.03 -11.42
C THR A 69 0.84 -6.42 -12.09
N THR A 70 1.95 -6.41 -11.35
CA THR A 70 3.26 -6.91 -11.76
C THR A 70 3.86 -7.72 -10.62
N GLN A 71 4.46 -8.87 -10.94
CA GLN A 71 5.16 -9.71 -9.97
C GLN A 71 6.66 -9.38 -9.93
N HIS A 72 7.28 -9.23 -11.10
CA HIS A 72 8.74 -9.17 -11.24
C HIS A 72 9.35 -7.83 -10.86
N ASP A 73 8.67 -6.72 -11.13
CA ASP A 73 9.22 -5.39 -10.85
C ASP A 73 9.21 -5.07 -9.35
N LEU A 74 8.51 -5.88 -8.54
CA LEU A 74 8.44 -5.75 -7.09
C LEU A 74 9.27 -6.82 -6.36
N ASP A 75 9.99 -7.69 -7.07
CA ASP A 75 10.89 -8.66 -6.46
C ASP A 75 12.04 -7.92 -5.72
N GLY A 76 11.95 -7.86 -4.39
CA GLY A 76 12.85 -7.06 -3.52
C GLY A 76 12.26 -5.75 -2.98
N HIS A 77 11.12 -5.31 -3.53
CA HIS A 77 10.25 -4.20 -3.07
C HIS A 77 8.87 -4.69 -2.63
N ALA A 78 8.71 -6.02 -2.49
CA ALA A 78 7.51 -6.76 -2.13
C ALA A 78 6.85 -6.31 -0.80
N ASP A 79 7.58 -5.54 0.00
CA ASP A 79 7.03 -4.91 1.17
C ASP A 79 6.51 -3.51 0.84
N LEU A 80 5.19 -3.44 0.60
CA LEU A 80 4.46 -2.19 0.45
C LEU A 80 4.59 -1.26 1.69
N TYR A 81 5.16 -1.75 2.80
CA TYR A 81 5.39 -0.98 4.00
C TYR A 81 6.48 0.08 3.86
N ASP A 82 7.51 -0.16 3.03
CA ASP A 82 8.59 0.80 2.78
C ASP A 82 8.23 1.77 1.64
N LEU A 83 7.32 2.70 1.96
CA LEU A 83 6.76 3.65 1.00
C LEU A 83 7.84 4.54 0.36
N ASP A 84 8.84 4.98 1.12
CA ASP A 84 9.88 5.88 0.61
C ASP A 84 10.76 5.15 -0.43
N ARG A 85 11.10 3.89 -0.17
CA ARG A 85 11.80 3.04 -1.14
C ARG A 85 10.96 2.77 -2.38
N LEU A 86 9.67 2.49 -2.22
CA LEU A 86 8.76 2.27 -3.34
C LEU A 86 8.65 3.52 -4.22
N LEU A 87 8.44 4.69 -3.59
CA LEU A 87 8.36 5.96 -4.30
C LEU A 87 9.66 6.24 -5.04
N THR A 88 10.81 6.00 -4.42
CA THR A 88 12.12 6.15 -5.09
C THR A 88 12.20 5.28 -6.34
N ALA A 89 11.86 3.99 -6.24
CA ALA A 89 11.92 3.05 -7.35
C ALA A 89 10.96 3.42 -8.50
N LEU A 90 9.79 3.97 -8.19
CA LEU A 90 8.87 4.53 -9.19
C LEU A 90 9.41 5.82 -9.82
N LEU A 91 10.12 6.64 -9.05
CA LEU A 91 10.69 7.89 -9.52
C LEU A 91 11.96 7.67 -10.38
N SER A 92 12.76 6.65 -10.06
CA SER A 92 13.96 6.24 -10.81
C SER A 92 13.67 5.30 -11.98
N HIS A 93 12.42 4.89 -12.17
CA HIS A 93 11.97 3.92 -13.18
C HIS A 93 12.57 2.51 -13.01
N GLU A 94 12.97 2.15 -11.79
CA GLU A 94 13.26 0.76 -11.44
C GLU A 94 12.00 -0.10 -11.47
N ILE A 95 10.84 0.48 -11.14
CA ILE A 95 9.53 -0.15 -11.29
C ILE A 95 8.87 0.38 -12.55
N ALA A 96 8.52 -0.52 -13.47
CA ALA A 96 7.78 -0.19 -14.67
C ALA A 96 6.33 0.19 -14.35
N THR A 97 5.86 1.26 -14.98
CA THR A 97 4.45 1.67 -14.99
C THR A 97 3.75 1.16 -16.26
N PRO A 98 2.44 0.88 -16.24
CA PRO A 98 1.53 1.09 -15.12
C PRO A 98 1.60 -0.04 -14.08
N VAL A 99 1.56 0.32 -12.80
CA VAL A 99 1.46 -0.63 -11.67
C VAL A 99 0.36 -0.22 -10.69
N LEU A 100 -0.49 -1.19 -10.33
CA LEU A 100 -1.42 -1.09 -9.22
C LEU A 100 -1.02 -2.14 -8.19
N ALA A 101 -0.89 -1.73 -6.93
CA ALA A 101 -0.60 -2.60 -5.80
C ALA A 101 -1.43 -2.22 -4.59
N TYR A 102 -1.93 -3.19 -3.86
CA TYR A 102 -2.66 -2.96 -2.61
C TYR A 102 -2.59 -4.17 -1.70
N GLY A 103 -2.93 -3.97 -0.43
CA GLY A 103 -2.93 -5.03 0.55
C GLY A 103 -2.55 -4.55 1.95
N PHE A 104 -2.09 -5.48 2.77
CA PHE A 104 -1.74 -5.25 4.17
C PHE A 104 -0.28 -5.63 4.40
N GLY A 105 0.45 -4.77 5.09
CA GLY A 105 1.89 -4.90 5.29
C GLY A 105 2.34 -4.37 6.65
N GLY A 106 3.55 -4.76 7.04
CA GLY A 106 4.17 -4.34 8.30
C GLY A 106 5.08 -5.40 8.93
N HIS A 107 5.88 -4.95 9.89
CA HIS A 107 6.79 -5.80 10.64
C HIS A 107 6.32 -6.04 12.08
N GLY A 108 6.52 -7.26 12.58
CA GLY A 108 6.26 -7.63 13.97
C GLY A 108 4.92 -8.32 14.23
N VAL A 109 4.44 -8.25 15.48
CA VAL A 109 3.26 -8.98 15.97
C VAL A 109 1.90 -8.35 15.63
N ALA A 110 1.89 -7.13 15.09
CA ALA A 110 0.69 -6.49 14.56
C ALA A 110 0.95 -6.16 13.08
N SER A 111 0.02 -6.51 12.19
CA SER A 111 -0.04 -5.85 10.88
C SER A 111 -0.19 -4.36 11.15
N GLN A 112 0.55 -3.49 10.45
CA GLN A 112 0.65 -2.08 10.85
C GLN A 112 0.08 -1.11 9.83
N ALA A 113 -0.17 -1.57 8.60
CA ALA A 113 -0.70 -0.71 7.56
C ALA A 113 -1.54 -1.44 6.52
N VAL A 114 -2.44 -0.66 5.90
CA VAL A 114 -3.15 -0.99 4.68
C VAL A 114 -2.68 -0.02 3.58
N HIS A 115 -2.51 -0.56 2.37
CA HIS A 115 -1.82 0.09 1.26
C HIS A 115 -2.72 0.13 0.02
N TYR A 116 -2.71 1.25 -0.70
CA TYR A 116 -3.26 1.38 -2.03
C TYR A 116 -2.36 2.28 -2.88
N TYR A 117 -1.70 1.70 -3.87
CA TYR A 117 -0.69 2.34 -4.71
C TYR A 117 -1.06 2.17 -6.17
N ALA A 118 -1.22 3.27 -6.89
CA ALA A 118 -1.52 3.29 -8.30
C ALA A 118 -0.55 4.24 -9.00
N ALA A 119 0.24 3.72 -9.93
CA ALA A 119 1.20 4.48 -10.70
C ALA A 119 1.06 4.23 -12.19
N THR A 120 1.08 5.31 -12.96
CA THR A 120 1.07 5.35 -14.41
C THR A 120 2.20 6.27 -14.88
N GLU A 121 2.32 6.49 -16.19
CA GLU A 121 3.25 7.48 -16.74
C GLU A 121 2.94 8.91 -16.24
N HIS A 122 1.65 9.21 -16.01
CA HIS A 122 1.18 10.56 -15.73
C HIS A 122 0.86 10.83 -14.25
N ALA A 123 0.74 9.79 -13.44
CA ALA A 123 0.45 9.92 -12.02
C ALA A 123 1.12 8.84 -11.17
N ILE A 124 1.60 9.20 -9.99
CA ILE A 124 1.93 8.29 -8.89
C ILE A 124 1.06 8.68 -7.71
N VAL A 125 0.19 7.76 -7.27
CA VAL A 125 -0.75 7.99 -6.18
C VAL A 125 -0.56 6.89 -5.13
N LEU A 126 -0.09 7.27 -3.94
CA LEU A 126 0.24 6.33 -2.87
C LEU A 126 -0.57 6.63 -1.60
N VAL A 127 -1.40 5.69 -1.16
CA VAL A 127 -2.17 5.79 0.10
C VAL A 127 -1.70 4.69 1.06
N GLN A 128 -1.35 5.09 2.27
CA GLN A 128 -0.91 4.21 3.35
C GLN A 128 -1.56 4.67 4.66
N ALA A 129 -2.50 3.88 5.17
CA ALA A 129 -3.11 4.12 6.47
C ALA A 129 -2.58 3.13 7.50
N ARG A 130 -2.53 3.54 8.76
CA ARG A 130 -2.26 2.64 9.87
C ARG A 130 -3.42 1.64 9.98
N TRP A 131 -3.11 0.40 10.32
CA TRP A 131 -4.13 -0.65 10.39
C TRP A 131 -3.74 -1.72 11.42
N GLY A 132 -4.72 -2.33 12.09
CA GLY A 132 -4.52 -3.53 12.91
C GLY A 132 -3.73 -3.32 14.19
N CYS A 133 -3.56 -2.08 14.66
CA CYS A 133 -2.77 -1.79 15.86
C CYS A 133 -3.64 -1.22 16.99
N TYR A 134 -3.24 -1.43 18.25
CA TYR A 134 -4.00 -0.95 19.40
C TYR A 134 -4.09 0.59 19.47
N LEU A 135 -3.18 1.30 18.81
CA LEU A 135 -3.18 2.76 18.69
C LEU A 135 -4.21 3.26 17.66
N ASP A 136 -4.82 2.38 16.85
CA ASP A 136 -5.88 2.77 15.91
C ASP A 136 -7.07 3.41 16.64
N ALA A 137 -7.28 3.03 17.90
CA ALA A 137 -8.28 3.64 18.77
C ALA A 137 -7.97 5.12 19.08
N ASP A 138 -6.71 5.54 19.14
CA ASP A 138 -6.35 6.94 19.38
C ASP A 138 -6.49 7.78 18.10
N ASP A 139 -6.02 7.26 16.96
CA ASP A 139 -6.08 7.96 15.67
C ASP A 139 -7.52 8.15 15.16
N SER A 140 -8.43 7.24 15.53
CA SER A 140 -9.84 7.29 15.15
C SER A 140 -10.77 7.91 16.20
N GLY A 141 -10.22 8.47 17.29
CA GLY A 141 -11.02 8.96 18.41
C GLY A 141 -11.90 7.89 19.06
N GLY A 142 -11.47 6.63 18.99
CA GLY A 142 -12.16 5.46 19.50
C GLY A 142 -13.15 4.83 18.52
N ASN A 143 -13.19 5.26 17.25
CA ASN A 143 -14.12 4.75 16.25
C ASN A 143 -13.40 4.09 15.07
N PRO A 144 -13.08 2.79 15.14
CA PRO A 144 -12.45 2.05 14.05
C PRO A 144 -13.15 2.20 12.71
N GLN A 145 -14.49 2.34 12.68
CA GLN A 145 -15.24 2.51 11.43
C GLN A 145 -14.85 3.81 10.70
N ALA A 146 -14.58 4.89 11.43
CA ALA A 146 -14.16 6.15 10.82
C ALA A 146 -12.81 6.02 10.08
N LEU A 147 -11.89 5.21 10.60
CA LEU A 147 -10.63 4.90 9.93
C LEU A 147 -10.87 4.10 8.63
N ARG A 148 -11.79 3.13 8.67
CA ARG A 148 -12.17 2.33 7.50
C ARG A 148 -12.78 3.19 6.39
N ASP A 149 -13.73 4.05 6.77
CA ASP A 149 -14.42 4.94 5.86
C ASP A 149 -13.44 5.95 5.25
N ALA A 150 -12.51 6.48 6.06
CA ALA A 150 -11.48 7.41 5.58
C ALA A 150 -10.52 6.74 4.59
N PHE A 151 -10.07 5.51 4.85
CA PHE A 151 -9.22 4.78 3.92
C PHE A 151 -9.95 4.43 2.63
N ALA A 152 -11.19 3.96 2.71
CA ALA A 152 -12.01 3.67 1.53
C ALA A 152 -12.20 4.92 0.65
N ALA A 153 -12.56 6.05 1.25
CA ALA A 153 -12.70 7.33 0.56
C ALA A 153 -11.37 7.79 -0.08
N ALA A 154 -10.24 7.60 0.62
CA ALA A 154 -8.92 7.93 0.07
C ALA A 154 -8.57 7.06 -1.15
N CYS A 155 -8.97 5.78 -1.16
CA CYS A 155 -8.77 4.90 -2.32
C CYS A 155 -9.65 5.31 -3.51
N GLU A 156 -10.91 5.71 -3.26
CA GLU A 156 -11.79 6.26 -4.29
C GLU A 156 -11.22 7.54 -4.91
N ASP A 157 -10.81 8.49 -4.08
CA ASP A 157 -10.19 9.73 -4.53
C ASP A 157 -8.89 9.44 -5.31
N ALA A 158 -8.08 8.49 -4.86
CA ALA A 158 -6.86 8.09 -5.53
C ALA A 158 -7.13 7.54 -6.94
N ALA A 159 -8.14 6.69 -7.09
CA ALA A 159 -8.54 6.16 -8.40
C ALA A 159 -9.00 7.28 -9.35
N VAL A 160 -9.80 8.23 -8.84
CA VAL A 160 -10.25 9.41 -9.60
C VAL A 160 -9.06 10.26 -10.05
N VAL A 161 -8.07 10.48 -9.17
CA VAL A 161 -6.88 11.26 -9.50
C VAL A 161 -6.08 10.61 -10.63
N VAL A 162 -5.88 9.29 -10.60
CA VAL A 162 -5.18 8.56 -11.67
C VAL A 162 -5.93 8.69 -13.00
N GLU A 163 -7.25 8.45 -13.01
CA GLU A 163 -8.05 8.56 -14.24
C GLU A 163 -8.07 9.99 -14.81
N ALA A 164 -8.15 11.00 -13.92
CA ALA A 164 -8.13 12.39 -14.32
C ALA A 164 -6.75 12.80 -14.89
N ALA A 165 -5.64 12.28 -14.35
CA ALA A 165 -4.31 12.52 -14.89
C ALA A 165 -4.15 11.93 -16.30
N GLU A 166 -4.58 10.68 -16.51
CA GLU A 166 -4.56 10.05 -17.84
C GLU A 166 -5.46 10.78 -18.84
N THR A 167 -6.63 11.22 -18.40
CA THR A 167 -7.54 12.02 -19.24
C THR A 167 -6.90 13.35 -19.62
N ALA A 168 -6.27 14.04 -18.68
CA ALA A 168 -5.56 15.29 -18.91
C ALA A 168 -4.38 15.10 -19.88
N ALA A 169 -3.66 13.98 -19.77
CA ALA A 169 -2.58 13.62 -20.68
C ALA A 169 -3.10 13.43 -22.12
N ALA A 170 -4.17 12.63 -22.28
CA ALA A 170 -4.79 12.36 -23.57
C ALA A 170 -5.37 13.63 -24.24
N GLN A 171 -5.75 14.63 -23.45
CA GLN A 171 -6.20 15.94 -23.93
C GLN A 171 -5.06 16.93 -24.20
N GLY A 172 -3.81 16.57 -23.86
CA GLY A 172 -2.64 17.44 -24.01
C GLY A 172 -2.64 18.64 -23.05
N VAL A 173 -3.35 18.54 -21.92
CA VAL A 173 -3.43 19.63 -20.91
C VAL A 173 -2.51 19.40 -19.71
N LEU A 174 -1.85 18.25 -19.63
CA LEU A 174 -0.76 18.06 -18.69
C LEU A 174 0.47 18.88 -19.11
N PRO A 175 1.22 19.46 -18.16
CA PRO A 175 2.50 20.06 -18.47
C PRO A 175 3.43 19.03 -19.13
N ALA A 176 4.04 19.41 -20.25
CA ALA A 176 4.86 18.51 -21.04
C ALA A 176 6.02 17.94 -20.20
N GLY A 177 6.17 16.61 -20.24
CA GLY A 177 7.23 15.92 -19.50
C GLY A 177 7.04 15.91 -17.99
N GLN A 178 5.84 16.20 -17.48
CA GLN A 178 5.54 16.13 -16.04
C GLN A 178 4.51 15.05 -15.71
N ARG A 179 4.58 14.58 -14.46
CA ARG A 179 3.61 13.69 -13.83
C ARG A 179 3.19 14.25 -12.48
N LEU A 180 1.97 13.91 -12.07
CA LEU A 180 1.45 14.22 -10.75
C LEU A 180 1.94 13.18 -9.74
N VAL A 181 2.45 13.61 -8.60
CA VAL A 181 2.73 12.72 -7.46
C VAL A 181 1.85 13.13 -6.29
N ALA A 182 1.09 12.19 -5.73
CA ALA A 182 0.25 12.38 -4.56
C ALA A 182 0.51 11.25 -3.56
N VAL A 183 0.84 11.60 -2.31
CA VAL A 183 1.07 10.66 -1.23
C VAL A 183 0.16 11.02 -0.06
N ASP A 184 -0.47 10.02 0.54
CA ASP A 184 -1.18 10.12 1.80
C ASP A 184 -0.74 8.97 2.70
N SER A 185 0.25 9.23 3.57
CA SER A 185 0.80 8.25 4.49
C SER A 185 0.74 8.74 5.92
N PHE A 186 0.36 7.85 6.85
CA PHE A 186 0.49 8.12 8.28
C PHE A 186 1.97 8.23 8.74
N ARG A 187 2.92 7.68 7.97
CA ARG A 187 4.35 7.65 8.29
C ARG A 187 5.11 8.78 7.59
N SER A 188 4.95 8.90 6.28
CA SER A 188 5.68 9.88 5.45
C SER A 188 4.91 11.21 5.28
N GLY A 189 3.69 11.29 5.80
CA GLY A 189 2.83 12.47 5.70
C GLY A 189 2.06 12.56 4.38
N LYS A 190 1.56 13.76 4.08
CA LYS A 190 0.74 14.04 2.90
C LYS A 190 1.53 14.91 1.92
N VAL A 191 1.61 14.51 0.65
CA VAL A 191 2.40 15.18 -0.41
C VAL A 191 1.55 15.35 -1.66
N ILE A 192 1.70 16.48 -2.34
CA ILE A 192 1.25 16.66 -3.72
C ILE A 192 2.23 17.53 -4.51
N ALA A 193 2.75 17.01 -5.61
CA ALA A 193 3.73 17.68 -6.46
C ALA A 193 3.52 17.39 -7.95
N TRP A 194 3.94 18.33 -8.79
CA TRP A 194 4.24 18.06 -10.20
C TRP A 194 5.74 17.81 -10.30
N LEU A 195 6.13 16.64 -10.78
CA LEU A 195 7.52 16.27 -10.97
C LEU A 195 7.78 15.99 -12.44
N ASP A 196 9.04 16.10 -12.85
CA ASP A 196 9.44 15.62 -14.15
C ASP A 196 9.19 14.11 -14.25
N ALA A 197 8.70 13.69 -15.42
CA ALA A 197 8.50 12.28 -15.77
C ALA A 197 9.82 11.62 -16.20
N ALA A 198 10.91 12.39 -16.30
CA ALA A 198 12.25 11.83 -16.45
C ALA A 198 12.67 11.09 -15.17
N PRO A 199 13.44 10.00 -15.28
CA PRO A 199 13.93 9.28 -14.11
C PRO A 199 14.85 10.20 -13.29
N ILE A 200 14.64 10.21 -11.98
CA ILE A 200 15.55 10.89 -11.03
C ILE A 200 16.76 9.97 -10.83
N ALA A 201 17.98 10.54 -10.85
CA ALA A 201 19.17 9.75 -10.57
C ALA A 201 19.15 9.30 -9.09
N ALA A 202 19.49 8.03 -8.84
CA ALA A 202 19.38 7.43 -7.51
C ALA A 202 20.24 8.14 -6.42
N ASP A 203 21.26 8.89 -6.82
CA ASP A 203 22.14 9.68 -5.96
C ASP A 203 21.65 11.12 -5.69
N GLU A 204 20.61 11.59 -6.40
CA GLU A 204 20.01 12.91 -6.20
C GLU A 204 18.95 12.93 -5.09
N VAL A 205 18.61 11.76 -4.53
CA VAL A 205 17.60 11.62 -3.49
C VAL A 205 18.28 11.47 -2.12
N ASP A 206 18.81 12.59 -1.60
CA ASP A 206 19.43 12.61 -0.26
C ASP A 206 18.34 12.75 0.84
N TYR A 207 18.06 11.65 1.52
CA TYR A 207 17.03 11.55 2.55
C TYR A 207 17.52 11.95 3.95
N GLU A 208 18.83 12.02 4.20
CA GLU A 208 19.38 12.23 5.56
C GLU A 208 19.64 13.72 5.89
N GLU A 209 19.86 14.57 4.89
CA GLU A 209 20.13 16.01 5.10
C GLU A 209 19.10 16.96 4.45
N ALA A 210 18.08 16.45 3.77
CA ALA A 210 17.04 17.31 3.21
C ALA A 210 16.28 18.04 4.34
N PRO A 211 16.20 19.38 4.35
CA PRO A 211 15.25 20.06 5.24
C PRO A 211 13.86 19.45 4.97
N PRO A 212 12.96 19.41 5.98
CA PRO A 212 11.58 18.95 5.76
C PRO A 212 11.08 19.61 4.49
N LEU A 213 10.83 18.78 3.48
CA LEU A 213 10.61 19.30 2.14
C LEU A 213 9.44 20.30 2.20
N PRO A 214 9.46 21.43 1.47
CA PRO A 214 8.58 22.60 1.69
C PRO A 214 7.06 22.34 1.71
N TRP A 215 6.64 21.11 1.41
CA TRP A 215 5.27 20.65 1.24
C TRP A 215 4.67 19.91 2.44
N GLN A 216 5.33 19.91 3.61
CA GLN A 216 4.77 19.36 4.86
C GLN A 216 3.63 20.18 5.49
N GLN A 217 2.85 20.96 4.72
CA GLN A 217 1.69 21.69 5.25
C GLN A 217 0.36 21.19 4.68
N SER A 218 -0.49 20.77 5.62
CA SER A 218 -1.81 20.14 5.50
C SER A 218 -2.80 20.83 4.56
N ILE A 219 -3.25 20.09 3.52
CA ILE A 219 -4.64 19.95 3.04
C ILE A 219 -4.76 18.52 2.45
N ALA A 220 -5.96 17.91 2.48
CA ALA A 220 -6.27 16.62 1.86
C ALA A 220 -5.68 16.50 0.42
N PRO A 221 -4.58 15.75 0.23
CA PRO A 221 -3.77 15.81 -1.00
C PRO A 221 -4.55 15.36 -2.23
N MET A 222 -5.43 14.36 -2.08
CA MET A 222 -6.20 13.83 -3.21
C MET A 222 -7.27 14.81 -3.70
N LEU A 223 -7.98 15.50 -2.80
CA LEU A 223 -8.91 16.56 -3.19
C LEU A 223 -8.19 17.74 -3.86
N VAL A 224 -7.01 18.12 -3.37
CA VAL A 224 -6.20 19.18 -3.99
C VAL A 224 -5.69 18.74 -5.36
N ALA A 225 -5.28 17.48 -5.51
CA ALA A 225 -4.85 16.88 -6.77
C ALA A 225 -5.97 16.90 -7.80
N HIS A 226 -7.12 16.36 -7.45
CA HIS A 226 -8.29 16.37 -8.31
C HIS A 226 -8.70 17.81 -8.69
N ALA A 227 -8.73 18.75 -7.74
CA ALA A 227 -9.03 20.14 -8.02
C ALA A 227 -8.01 20.81 -8.95
N ARG A 228 -6.71 20.47 -8.86
CA ARG A 228 -5.67 20.96 -9.77
C ARG A 228 -5.88 20.42 -11.19
N LEU A 229 -6.16 19.13 -11.34
CA LEU A 229 -6.46 18.51 -12.63
C LEU A 229 -7.70 19.13 -13.28
N LEU A 230 -8.79 19.29 -12.53
CA LEU A 230 -10.01 19.94 -13.04
C LEU A 230 -9.79 21.39 -13.46
N LYS A 231 -8.87 22.12 -12.82
CA LYS A 231 -8.51 23.48 -13.25
C LYS A 231 -7.75 23.47 -14.58
N LEU A 232 -6.85 22.52 -14.79
CA LEU A 232 -6.12 22.37 -16.06
C LEU A 232 -7.07 22.04 -17.22
N MET A 233 -8.04 21.14 -16.99
CA MET A 233 -9.00 20.72 -18.03
C MET A 233 -10.03 21.78 -18.42
N LYS A 234 -10.19 22.84 -17.61
CA LYS A 234 -11.13 23.96 -17.88
C LYS A 234 -10.44 25.18 -18.52
N GLY A 235 -9.12 25.11 -18.72
CA GLY A 235 -8.30 26.16 -19.33
C GLY A 235 -8.48 26.29 -20.82
#